data_AF-A0A0S2K5H7-F1
#
_entry.id   AF-A0A0S2K5H7-F1
#
_cell.length_a   1.000
_cell.length_b   1.000
_cell.length_c   1.000
_cell.angle_alpha   90.00
_cell.angle_beta   90.00
_cell.angle_gamma   90.00
#
_symmetry.space_group_name_H-M   'P 1'
#
loop_
_entity.id
_entity.type
_entity.pdbx_description
1 polymer ?
#
loop_
_entity_poly.entity_id
_entity_poly.type
_entity_poly.pdbx_seq_one_letter_code
_entity_poly.pdbx_strand_id
1 'polypeptide(L)' 'MNREQKLIGAFNQNDQGFAEVPQKKSGVFISRLLNGDASGCAHCFPHGYETINCHQKNYQRSWKRYRKHQWKT' A
#
# COMPACT_ATOMS: atom_id res chain seq x y z
N MET A 1 -13.75 -15.21 0.75
CA MET A 1 -12.81 -15.67 -0.30
C MET A 1 -11.50 -16.04 0.37
N ASN A 2 -11.00 -17.25 0.13
CA ASN A 2 -9.78 -17.77 0.78
C ASN A 2 -8.54 -16.99 0.27
N ARG A 3 -7.52 -16.82 1.11
CA ARG A 3 -6.31 -16.04 0.76
C ARG A 3 -5.64 -16.52 -0.52
N GLU A 4 -5.60 -17.83 -0.69
CA GLU A 4 -5.03 -18.49 -1.87
C GLU A 4 -5.81 -18.18 -3.15
N GLN A 5 -7.14 -18.17 -3.09
CA GLN A 5 -7.99 -17.79 -4.22
C GLN A 5 -7.73 -16.35 -4.68
N LYS A 6 -7.38 -15.44 -3.75
CA LYS A 6 -7.02 -14.06 -4.11
C LYS A 6 -5.69 -14.00 -4.87
N LEU A 7 -4.72 -14.82 -4.47
CA LEU A 7 -3.44 -14.90 -5.16
C LEU A 7 -3.59 -15.56 -6.53
N ILE A 8 -4.36 -16.65 -6.64
CA ILE A 8 -4.65 -17.31 -7.91
C ILE A 8 -5.37 -16.35 -8.87
N GLY A 9 -6.37 -15.59 -8.38
CA GLY A 9 -7.05 -14.59 -9.20
C GLY A 9 -6.14 -13.45 -9.68
N ALA A 10 -5.04 -13.16 -8.97
CA ALA A 10 -4.12 -12.08 -9.32
C ALA A 10 -2.90 -12.52 -10.14
N PHE A 11 -2.48 -13.78 -10.00
CA PHE A 11 -1.24 -14.30 -10.58
C PHE A 11 -1.45 -15.51 -11.50
N ASN A 12 -2.68 -15.97 -11.68
CA ASN A 12 -3.03 -17.25 -12.32
C ASN A 12 -2.57 -18.47 -11.51
N GLN A 13 -3.01 -19.64 -11.98
CA GLN A 13 -2.73 -20.94 -11.38
C GLN A 13 -1.67 -21.67 -12.20
N ASN A 14 -0.73 -22.34 -11.54
CA ASN A 14 0.22 -23.24 -12.18
C ASN A 14 -0.37 -24.66 -12.34
N ASP A 15 0.36 -25.54 -13.02
CA ASP A 15 -0.05 -26.93 -13.28
C ASP A 15 -0.28 -27.76 -12.00
N GLN A 16 0.28 -27.32 -10.87
CA GLN A 16 0.16 -27.98 -9.57
C GLN A 16 -1.00 -27.44 -8.73
N GLY A 17 -1.73 -26.44 -9.24
CA GLY A 17 -2.89 -25.87 -8.59
C GLY A 17 -2.60 -24.66 -7.68
N PHE A 18 -1.37 -24.16 -7.62
CA PHE A 18 -0.96 -23.04 -6.78
C PHE A 18 -0.90 -21.71 -7.55
N ALA A 19 -0.91 -20.58 -6.83
CA ALA A 19 -0.73 -19.27 -7.44
C ALA A 19 0.68 -19.11 -8.02
N GLU A 20 0.79 -18.67 -9.28
CA GLU A 20 2.06 -18.46 -9.97
C GLU A 20 2.71 -17.12 -9.58
N VAL A 21 3.08 -16.98 -8.30
CA VAL A 21 3.65 -15.72 -7.77
C VAL A 21 5.04 -15.50 -8.36
N PRO A 22 5.30 -14.36 -9.03
CA PRO A 22 6.60 -14.10 -9.63
C PRO A 22 7.69 -13.93 -8.55
N GLN A 23 8.89 -14.41 -8.87
CA GLN A 23 10.03 -14.44 -7.94
C GLN A 23 10.38 -13.05 -7.35
N LYS A 24 10.17 -11.98 -8.11
CA LYS A 24 10.38 -10.60 -7.67
C LYS A 24 9.05 -9.84 -7.59
N LYS A 25 8.51 -9.73 -6.37
CA LYS A 25 7.41 -8.82 -6.05
C LYS A 25 7.64 -8.15 -4.69
N SER A 26 7.08 -6.95 -4.53
CA SER A 26 7.12 -6.27 -3.24
C SER A 26 6.17 -6.97 -2.26
N GLY A 27 6.63 -7.19 -1.03
CA GLY A 27 5.78 -7.71 0.05
C GLY A 27 4.57 -6.81 0.32
N VAL A 28 4.71 -5.51 0.03
CA VAL A 28 3.60 -4.54 0.07
C VAL A 28 2.47 -4.91 -0.89
N PHE A 29 2.80 -5.30 -2.12
CA PHE A 29 1.81 -5.69 -3.13
C PHE A 29 1.08 -6.98 -2.74
N ILE A 30 1.82 -7.98 -2.27
CA ILE A 30 1.24 -9.25 -1.78
C ILE A 30 0.32 -8.98 -0.59
N SER A 31 0.77 -8.14 0.35
CA SER A 31 -0.02 -7.79 1.53
C SER A 31 -1.31 -7.06 1.17
N ARG A 32 -1.29 -6.19 0.15
CA ARG A 32 -2.50 -5.52 -0.38
C ARG A 32 -3.48 -6.51 -1.00
N LEU A 33 -2.99 -7.46 -1.79
CA LEU A 33 -3.82 -8.49 -2.41
C LEU A 33 -4.53 -9.36 -1.36
N LEU A 34 -3.81 -9.74 -0.31
CA LEU A 34 -4.34 -10.64 0.71
C LEU A 34 -5.30 -9.91 1.66
N ASN A 35 -4.86 -8.76 2.18
CA ASN A 35 -5.48 -8.11 3.32
C ASN A 35 -6.21 -6.80 2.94
N GLY A 36 -5.88 -6.18 1.80
CA GLY A 36 -6.27 -4.81 1.43
C GLY A 36 -7.73 -4.48 1.71
N ASP A 37 -8.68 -5.28 1.19
CA ASP A 37 -10.12 -5.04 1.37
C ASP A 37 -10.59 -5.15 2.83
N ALA A 38 -9.91 -5.97 3.64
CA ALA A 38 -10.24 -6.17 5.05
C ALA A 38 -9.56 -5.12 5.96
N SER A 39 -8.47 -4.52 5.51
CA SER A 39 -7.62 -3.60 6.30
C SER A 39 -7.81 -2.11 5.97
N GLY A 40 -8.79 -1.76 5.14
CA GLY A 40 -9.15 -0.37 4.84
C GLY A 40 -8.43 0.23 3.62
N CYS A 41 -8.31 1.58 3.59
CA CYS A 41 -7.88 2.35 2.42
C CYS A 41 -6.61 1.80 1.73
N ALA A 42 -6.71 1.47 0.44
CA ALA A 42 -5.62 0.95 -0.38
C ALA A 42 -4.42 1.91 -0.51
N HIS A 43 -4.65 3.22 -0.31
CA HIS A 43 -3.60 4.23 -0.25
C HIS A 43 -2.89 4.22 1.11
N CYS A 44 -3.66 4.04 2.19
CA CYS A 44 -3.19 3.94 3.57
C CYS A 44 -2.76 2.52 3.95
N PHE A 45 -2.59 1.60 3.01
CA PHE A 45 -2.06 0.28 3.31
C PHE A 45 -0.74 0.08 2.54
N PRO A 46 0.36 -0.29 3.19
CA PRO A 46 0.52 -0.76 4.56
C PRO A 46 0.70 0.37 5.59
N HIS A 47 0.53 1.62 5.14
CA HIS A 47 0.77 2.82 5.93
C HIS A 47 -0.54 3.34 6.54
N GLY A 48 -1.10 2.62 7.52
CA GLY A 48 -2.35 2.99 8.19
C GLY A 48 -2.27 4.36 8.84
N TYR A 49 -3.38 4.82 9.46
CA TYR A 49 -3.39 6.07 10.25
C TYR A 49 -2.30 6.10 11.32
N GLU A 50 -1.93 4.92 11.84
CA GLU A 50 -0.83 4.73 12.80
C GLU A 50 0.58 4.79 12.18
N THR A 51 0.70 4.79 10.85
CA THR A 51 1.99 4.87 10.16
C THR A 51 2.41 6.31 9.97
N ILE A 52 2.47 6.99 11.12
CA ILE A 52 2.94 8.36 11.31
C ILE A 52 4.32 8.58 10.67
N ASN A 53 5.12 7.52 10.48
CA ASN A 53 6.47 7.57 9.92
C ASN A 53 6.58 8.30 8.57
N CYS A 54 5.60 8.17 7.66
CA CYS A 54 5.69 8.88 6.37
C CYS A 54 5.43 10.39 6.55
N HIS A 55 4.50 10.76 7.41
CA HIS A 55 4.23 12.16 7.73
C HIS A 55 5.40 12.72 8.53
N GLN A 56 5.80 12.12 9.65
CA GLN A 56 6.94 12.58 10.47
C GLN A 56 8.25 12.69 9.68
N LYS A 57 8.60 11.71 8.84
CA LYS A 57 9.86 11.74 8.06
C LYS A 57 9.83 12.78 6.94
N ASN A 58 8.67 13.02 6.33
CA ASN A 58 8.53 13.94 5.19
C ASN A 58 7.94 15.31 5.57
N TYR A 59 7.59 15.51 6.84
CA TYR A 59 7.06 16.76 7.36
C TYR A 59 8.21 17.74 7.51
N GLN A 60 8.26 18.71 6.61
CA GLN A 60 9.25 19.77 6.62
C GLN A 60 8.56 21.08 6.93
N ARG A 61 8.88 21.68 8.09
CA ARG A 61 8.47 23.04 8.46
C ARG A 61 9.33 24.08 7.75
N SER A 62 9.23 24.16 6.43
CA SER A 62 9.97 25.14 5.64
C SER A 62 9.03 26.19 5.05
N TRP A 63 9.37 27.47 5.25
CA TRP A 63 8.67 28.63 4.68
C TRP A 63 8.35 28.45 3.19
N LYS A 64 9.30 27.91 2.40
CA LYS A 64 9.14 27.72 0.95
C LYS A 64 7.96 26.79 0.60
N ARG A 65 7.71 25.74 1.39
CA ARG A 65 6.62 24.78 1.16
C ARG A 65 5.24 25.34 1.53
N TYR A 66 5.19 26.23 2.52
CA TYR A 66 3.96 26.83 3.02
C TYR A 66 3.59 28.18 2.39
N ARG A 67 4.44 28.74 1.51
CA ARG A 67 4.21 30.00 0.80
C ARG A 67 2.83 30.09 0.12
N LYS A 68 2.32 28.99 -0.43
CA LYS A 68 1.00 28.95 -1.11
C LYS A 68 -0.20 29.08 -0.16
N HIS A 69 -0.01 28.83 1.13
CA HIS A 69 -1.05 28.93 2.16
C HIS A 69 -0.93 30.23 2.97
N GLN A 70 0.01 31.10 2.60
CA GLN A 70 0.11 32.40 3.24
C GLN A 70 -1.07 33.27 2.84
N TRP A 71 -1.55 34.03 3.80
CA TRP A 71 -2.51 35.08 3.53
C TRP A 71 -1.91 36.04 2.51
N LYS A 72 -2.54 36.14 1.35
CA LYS A 72 -2.16 37.14 0.36
C LYS A 72 -2.85 38.43 0.77
N THR A 73 -2.10 39.33 1.38
CA THR A 73 -2.42 40.76 1.46
C THR A 73 -2.37 41.37 0.07
#